data_AF-A0A3D4GYR8-F1
#
_entry.id   AF-A0A3D4GYR8-F1
#
_cell.length_a   1.000
_cell.length_b   1.000
_cell.length_c   1.000
_cell.angle_alpha   90.00
_cell.angle_beta   90.00
_cell.angle_gamma   90.00
#
_symmetry.space_group_name_H-M   'P 1'
#
loop_
_entity.id
_entity.type
_entity.pdbx_description
1 polymer ?
#
loop_
_entity_poly.entity_id
_entity_poly.type
_entity_poly.pdbx_seq_one_letter_code
_entity_poly.pdbx_strand_id
1 'polypeptide(L)' 'MRPIKIAAAQFEARDADKTYNLSRIESLTHAAFEKGAEVVSFHECCI' A
#
# COMPACT_ATOMS: atom_id res chain seq x y z
N MET A 1 20.69 15.82 -0.86
CA MET A 1 19.49 14.95 -0.92
C MET A 1 18.65 15.17 0.33
N ARG A 2 17.32 15.09 0.25
CA ARG A 2 16.39 15.26 1.38
C ARG A 2 15.92 13.88 1.90
N PRO A 3 15.70 13.69 3.22
CA PRO A 3 15.04 12.49 3.73
C PRO A 3 13.63 12.31 3.15
N ILE A 4 13.27 11.08 2.80
CA ILE A 4 11.94 10.70 2.31
C ILE A 4 11.39 9.61 3.20
N LYS A 5 10.12 9.71 3.60
CA LYS A 5 9.45 8.66 4.38
C LYS A 5 8.75 7.68 3.45
N ILE A 6 9.15 6.41 3.49
CA ILE A 6 8.59 5.34 2.65
C ILE A 6 7.87 4.35 3.56
N ALA A 7 6.63 4.00 3.21
CA ALA A 7 5.88 2.92 3.86
C ALA A 7 6.03 1.64 3.05
N ALA A 8 6.35 0.53 3.72
CA ALA A 8 6.19 -0.81 3.16
C ALA A 8 4.88 -1.39 3.69
N ALA A 9 3.96 -1.72 2.79
CA ALA A 9 2.63 -2.20 3.12
C ALA A 9 2.52 -3.70 2.87
N GLN A 10 2.01 -4.44 3.87
CA GLN A 10 1.76 -5.87 3.79
C GLN A 10 0.27 -6.15 4.02
N PHE A 11 -0.31 -6.96 3.14
CA PHE A 11 -1.63 -7.56 3.31
C PHE A 11 -1.66 -8.90 2.58
N GLU A 12 -2.71 -9.69 2.81
CA GLU A 12 -2.91 -10.93 2.08
C GLU A 12 -3.80 -10.65 0.86
N ALA A 13 -3.22 -10.69 -0.33
CA ALA A 13 -3.96 -10.53 -1.58
C ALA A 13 -4.81 -11.78 -1.86
N ARG A 14 -5.90 -11.57 -2.60
CA ARG A 14 -6.80 -12.65 -3.02
C ARG A 14 -6.71 -12.86 -4.52
N ASP A 15 -6.54 -14.11 -4.92
CA ASP A 15 -6.49 -14.49 -6.33
C ASP A 15 -7.77 -14.06 -7.07
N ALA A 16 -7.60 -13.36 -8.19
CA ALA A 16 -8.67 -12.87 -9.06
C ALA A 16 -9.70 -11.91 -8.41
N ASP A 17 -9.54 -11.50 -7.15
CA ASP A 17 -10.43 -10.55 -6.45
C ASP A 17 -9.80 -9.15 -6.39
N LYS A 18 -9.77 -8.50 -7.55
CA LYS A 18 -9.24 -7.13 -7.70
C LYS A 18 -9.97 -6.11 -6.82
N THR A 19 -11.27 -6.29 -6.62
CA THR A 19 -12.07 -5.38 -5.80
C THR A 19 -11.56 -5.38 -4.37
N TYR A 20 -11.34 -6.56 -3.79
CA TYR A 20 -10.75 -6.66 -2.47
C TYR A 20 -9.33 -6.08 -2.45
N ASN A 21 -8.47 -6.50 -3.38
CA ASN A 21 -7.07 -6.09 -3.41
C ASN A 21 -6.90 -4.56 -3.53
N LEU A 22 -7.66 -3.93 -4.44
CA LEU A 22 -7.66 -2.47 -4.60
C LEU A 22 -8.21 -1.76 -3.36
N SER A 23 -9.22 -2.32 -2.69
CA SER A 23 -9.73 -1.75 -1.42
C SER A 23 -8.69 -1.79 -0.29
N ARG A 24 -7.83 -2.82 -0.27
CA ARG A 24 -6.71 -2.94 0.67
C ARG A 24 -5.62 -1.93 0.34
N ILE A 25 -5.26 -1.80 -0.93
CA ILE A 25 -4.29 -0.79 -1.40
C ILE A 25 -4.74 0.61 -1.03
N GLU A 26 -6.02 0.95 -1.27
CA GLU A 26 -6.60 2.25 -0.90
C GLU A 26 -6.51 2.51 0.60
N SER A 27 -7.01 1.58 1.42
CA SER A 27 -6.99 1.71 2.88
C SER A 27 -5.57 1.87 3.45
N LEU A 28 -4.61 1.08 2.94
CA LEU A 28 -3.22 1.12 3.37
C LEU A 28 -2.51 2.39 2.89
N THR A 29 -2.86 2.90 1.71
CA THR A 29 -2.35 4.18 1.20
C THR A 29 -2.81 5.33 2.08
N HIS A 30 -4.09 5.36 2.47
CA HIS A 30 -4.61 6.35 3.43
C HIS A 30 -3.88 6.29 4.77
N ALA A 31 -3.72 5.09 5.35
CA ALA A 31 -3.00 4.93 6.62
C ALA A 31 -1.52 5.34 6.51
N ALA A 32 -0.88 5.14 5.35
CA ALA A 32 0.49 5.58 5.11
C ALA A 32 0.59 7.11 4.99
N PHE A 33 -0.36 7.74 4.30
CA PHE A 33 -0.47 9.19 4.19
C PHE A 33 -0.66 9.86 5.55
N GLU A 34 -1.56 9.33 6.39
CA GLU A 34 -1.77 9.82 7.77
C GLU A 34 -0.50 9.71 8.62
N LYS A 35 0.36 8.73 8.32
CA LYS A 35 1.68 8.57 8.97
C LYS A 35 2.78 9.41 8.30
N GLY A 36 2.46 10.24 7.30
CA GLY A 36 3.38 11.12 6.60
C GLY A 36 4.31 10.43 5.61
N ALA A 37 3.94 9.24 5.11
CA ALA A 37 4.68 8.61 4.03
C ALA A 37 4.47 9.36 2.70
N GLU A 38 5.55 9.51 1.94
CA GLU A 38 5.55 10.12 0.61
C GLU A 38 5.45 9.07 -0.50
N VAL A 39 5.83 7.83 -0.19
CA VAL A 39 5.80 6.67 -1.10
C VAL A 39 5.31 5.45 -0.32
N VAL A 40 4.49 4.62 -0.97
CA VAL A 40 4.04 3.33 -0.43
C VAL A 40 4.47 2.23 -1.38
N SER A 41 5.17 1.22 -0.85
CA SER A 41 5.57 0.02 -1.58
C SER A 41 4.65 -1.14 -1.22
N PHE A 42 4.14 -1.83 -2.22
CA PHE A 42 3.37 -3.06 -2.09
C PHE A 42 4.16 -4.24 -2.63
N HIS A 43 3.78 -5.46 -2.23
CA HIS A 43 4.43 -6.68 -2.71
C HIS A 43 4.00 -7.02 -4.14
N GLU A 44 4.77 -7.88 -4.80
CA GLU A 44 4.46 -8.40 -6.13
C GLU A 44 3.10 -9.12 -6.15
N CYS A 45 2.41 -9.07 -7.29
CA CYS A 45 1.12 -9.73 -7.53
C CYS A 45 0.01 -9.38 -6.52
N CYS A 46 0.05 -8.18 -5.94
CA CYS A 46 -0.96 -7.74 -4.96
C CYS A 46 -2.25 -7.15 -5.56
N ILE A 47 -2.44 -7.20 -6.89
CA ILE A 47 -3.59 -6.63 -7.60
C ILE A 47 -4.54 -7.72 -8.05
#